data_AF-A0A1L0BA38-F1
#
_entry.id   AF-A0A1L0BA38-F1
#
_cell.length_a   1.000
_cell.length_b   1.000
_cell.length_c   1.000
_cell.angle_alpha   90.00
_cell.angle_beta   90.00
_cell.angle_gamma   90.00
#
_symmetry.space_group_name_H-M   'P 1'
#
loop_
_entity.id
_entity.type
_entity.pdbx_description
1 polymer ?
#
loop_
_entity_poly.entity_id
_entity_poly.type
_entity_poly.pdbx_seq_one_letter_code
_entity_poly.pdbx_strand_id
1 'polypeptide(L)'
;MPAFSRNERRKSMAERRPSTSYSPSIIPHLDGLERPNKHSLNIDHCDILILGTGLVELILAAALAWQGVEVLHIDRNNYYGDLSSTLTIDQLKKWCVEVNHGTIRHFADAQIYIPGGKHNNHFNSKDYGIDLSPRVMFAQLDLLALLIKSRVYKYLEFQSLSNFHVFENDNFKSKISNTTKEDIFTDQLMSLQTKRSLMKFLKFVLQDNNDPAKKQILIDNSKISIEEFLESSYNLKLPQVDELIYSIGLVNKKNMRTPVALARIKRFLVSFDVYGNFPVMVLKYGGPGEISQGFCRSAAVAGTTYKLDTKLKDFDPETKIAKFSDGSSVKINEKVVVAPTQIPKFLTSSYSDLELQVESYKVTRLITVVRKDCKEWMSENESSAIVVFPPESLPTNNQSAVQVIIQNGGSGVCPPGESIWYAHTCEQDGAKAKEDLESALSKMEKALLRESATNLDDVLNENDFVLSNQGTPILVNSFKLGESLQSFMPEESLDIVCKIAFVQTTYINPDLSNVLSALTATSTNISKLVVKDSEDIIFLNMPSSEVSYDGIIGEVKMLYERITGSSEDFFDVDFEDEEDEYSRGAAGAVADNEEAIEDSDYDSSHHEPFGAGEMEL
;
A
#
# COMPACT_ATOMS: atom_id res chain seq x y z
N MET A 1 26.49 60.27 -47.61
CA MET A 1 27.42 59.36 -46.91
C MET A 1 26.61 58.48 -45.96
N PRO A 2 26.90 57.18 -45.87
CA PRO A 2 25.86 56.15 -45.89
C PRO A 2 25.68 55.33 -44.61
N ALA A 3 24.45 54.83 -44.46
CA ALA A 3 23.99 53.57 -43.86
C ALA A 3 24.43 53.18 -42.43
N PHE A 4 23.47 53.30 -41.51
CA PHE A 4 23.40 52.53 -40.26
C PHE A 4 23.31 51.03 -40.57
N SER A 5 24.29 50.24 -40.13
CA SER A 5 24.30 48.77 -40.17
C SER A 5 23.94 48.19 -38.80
N ARG A 6 23.15 47.11 -38.84
CA ARG A 6 22.57 46.36 -37.71
C ARG A 6 23.65 45.80 -36.78
N ASN A 7 23.52 46.05 -35.47
CA ASN A 7 24.17 45.24 -34.43
C ASN A 7 23.39 43.93 -34.26
N GLU A 8 24.07 42.80 -34.47
CA GLU A 8 23.56 41.45 -34.25
C GLU A 8 23.14 41.23 -32.79
N ARG A 9 21.95 40.65 -32.59
CA ARG A 9 21.49 40.16 -31.29
C ARG A 9 22.39 39.01 -30.83
N ARG A 10 22.78 39.04 -29.56
CA ARG A 10 23.39 37.90 -28.83
C ARG A 10 22.51 36.65 -28.99
N LYS A 11 23.13 35.54 -29.40
CA LYS A 11 22.53 34.19 -29.40
C LYS A 11 22.18 33.76 -27.97
N SER A 12 21.04 33.09 -27.79
CA SER A 12 20.59 32.57 -26.49
C SER A 12 21.45 31.37 -26.04
N MET A 13 21.41 31.07 -24.74
CA MET A 13 22.17 29.96 -24.12
C MET A 13 21.92 28.56 -24.72
N ALA A 14 20.88 28.39 -25.54
CA ALA A 14 20.60 27.12 -26.22
C ALA A 14 21.55 26.82 -27.40
N GLU A 15 22.27 27.82 -27.94
CA GLU A 15 23.15 27.66 -29.12
C GLU A 15 24.65 27.52 -28.79
N ARG A 16 25.02 27.26 -27.52
CA ARG A 16 26.44 27.12 -27.08
C ARG A 16 26.81 25.74 -26.52
N ARG A 17 26.16 24.67 -26.96
CA ARG A 17 26.61 23.31 -26.64
C ARG A 17 27.26 22.68 -27.87
N PRO A 18 28.56 22.36 -27.86
CA PRO A 18 29.07 21.32 -28.74
C PRO A 18 28.29 20.05 -28.41
N SER A 19 27.86 19.30 -29.42
CA SER A 19 27.38 17.94 -29.25
C SER A 19 28.52 17.10 -28.67
N THR A 20 28.59 16.98 -27.35
CA THR A 20 29.35 15.91 -26.70
C THR A 20 28.75 14.62 -27.21
N SER A 21 29.51 13.88 -28.00
CA SER A 21 29.18 12.50 -28.35
C SER A 21 28.98 11.75 -27.05
N TYR A 22 27.73 11.41 -26.74
CA TYR A 22 27.40 10.43 -25.73
C TYR A 22 28.00 9.11 -26.21
N SER A 23 29.21 8.79 -25.75
CA SER A 23 29.65 7.42 -25.68
C SER A 23 28.82 6.82 -24.55
N PRO A 24 27.87 5.91 -24.82
CA PRO A 24 27.22 5.18 -23.74
C PRO A 24 28.34 4.59 -22.87
N SER A 25 28.15 4.65 -21.56
CA SER A 25 28.92 3.83 -20.64
C SER A 25 29.00 2.44 -21.24
N ILE A 26 30.23 1.94 -21.44
CA ILE A 26 30.48 0.57 -21.86
C ILE A 26 29.59 -0.27 -20.95
N ILE A 27 28.61 -0.95 -21.55
CA ILE A 27 27.78 -1.90 -20.81
C ILE A 27 28.79 -2.78 -20.07
N PRO A 28 28.80 -2.79 -18.72
CA PRO A 28 29.71 -3.67 -18.00
C PRO A 28 29.54 -5.06 -18.58
N HIS A 29 30.64 -5.78 -18.73
CA HIS A 29 30.57 -7.16 -19.20
C HIS A 29 29.49 -7.88 -18.39
N LEU A 30 28.57 -8.57 -19.08
CA LEU A 30 27.39 -9.20 -18.47
C LEU A 30 27.82 -10.41 -17.63
N ASP A 31 28.60 -10.17 -16.59
CA ASP A 31 28.97 -11.15 -15.59
C ASP A 31 27.70 -11.47 -14.81
N GLY A 32 27.22 -12.71 -14.96
CA GLY A 32 25.91 -13.15 -14.46
C GLY A 32 24.95 -13.70 -15.52
N LEU A 33 25.26 -13.55 -16.82
CA LEU A 33 24.63 -14.33 -17.90
C LEU A 33 25.39 -15.62 -18.23
N GLU A 34 26.44 -15.94 -17.47
CA GLU A 34 27.06 -17.25 -17.51
C GLU A 34 26.00 -18.30 -17.16
N ARG A 35 26.07 -19.47 -17.82
CA ARG A 35 25.19 -20.60 -17.48
C ARG A 35 25.19 -20.75 -15.96
N PRO A 36 24.03 -20.89 -15.30
CA PRO A 36 23.96 -20.96 -13.85
C PRO A 36 25.03 -21.91 -13.35
N ASN A 37 25.86 -21.41 -12.44
CA ASN A 37 27.07 -22.10 -12.00
C ASN A 37 26.67 -23.53 -11.62
N LYS A 38 27.42 -24.57 -12.04
CA LYS A 38 26.99 -25.97 -11.82
C LYS A 38 26.72 -26.28 -10.34
N HIS A 39 27.32 -25.50 -9.44
CA HIS A 39 27.09 -25.52 -8.01
C HIS A 39 25.69 -24.98 -7.62
N SER A 40 25.21 -23.92 -8.26
CA SER A 40 23.87 -23.34 -8.04
C SER A 40 22.73 -24.22 -8.56
N LEU A 41 23.02 -25.09 -9.54
CA LEU A 41 22.04 -26.02 -10.11
C LEU A 41 21.87 -27.31 -9.30
N ASN A 42 22.85 -27.66 -8.47
CA ASN A 42 22.83 -28.86 -7.63
C ASN A 42 22.87 -28.45 -6.16
N ILE A 43 21.78 -27.83 -5.71
CA ILE A 43 21.53 -27.66 -4.27
C ILE A 43 21.23 -29.03 -3.69
N ASP A 44 22.10 -29.50 -2.81
CA ASP A 44 21.94 -30.74 -2.04
C ASP A 44 21.46 -30.46 -0.62
N HIS A 45 21.73 -29.26 -0.09
CA HIS A 45 21.23 -28.78 1.19
C HIS A 45 20.96 -27.26 1.19
N CYS A 46 20.18 -26.80 2.16
CA CYS A 46 20.03 -25.40 2.53
C CYS A 46 19.59 -25.31 4.00
N ASP A 47 19.69 -24.14 4.62
CA ASP A 47 19.29 -23.96 6.02
C ASP A 47 17.78 -23.78 6.14
N ILE A 48 17.22 -22.90 5.30
CA ILE A 48 15.81 -22.51 5.36
C ILE A 48 15.16 -22.74 4.00
N LEU A 49 14.02 -23.43 4.00
CA LEU A 49 13.14 -23.54 2.83
C LEU A 49 11.94 -22.62 3.00
N ILE A 50 11.71 -21.72 2.04
CA ILE A 50 10.55 -20.83 2.02
C ILE A 50 9.64 -21.19 0.83
N LEU A 51 8.37 -21.47 1.10
CA LEU A 51 7.34 -21.75 0.09
C LEU A 51 6.46 -20.52 -0.11
N GLY A 52 6.53 -19.89 -1.29
CA GLY A 52 5.72 -18.73 -1.68
C GLY A 52 6.53 -17.46 -1.73
N THR A 53 6.34 -16.67 -2.77
CA THR A 53 7.11 -15.44 -3.02
C THR A 53 6.29 -14.19 -2.71
N GLY A 54 5.49 -14.23 -1.64
CA GLY A 54 4.80 -13.05 -1.12
C GLY A 54 5.76 -12.04 -0.48
N LEU A 55 5.21 -10.88 -0.13
CA LEU A 55 6.01 -9.77 0.40
C LEU A 55 6.70 -10.12 1.73
N VAL A 56 5.99 -10.77 2.67
CA VAL A 56 6.54 -11.17 3.98
C VAL A 56 7.67 -12.18 3.77
N GLU A 57 7.44 -13.16 2.91
CA GLU A 57 8.36 -14.23 2.55
C GLU A 57 9.65 -13.69 1.95
N LEU A 58 9.55 -12.70 1.07
CA LEU A 58 10.70 -12.12 0.38
C LEU A 58 11.52 -11.19 1.26
N ILE A 59 10.88 -10.41 2.13
CA ILE A 59 11.61 -9.60 3.12
C ILE A 59 12.33 -10.54 4.10
N LEU A 60 11.67 -11.62 4.55
CA LEU A 60 12.29 -12.61 5.42
C LEU A 60 13.47 -13.32 4.74
N ALA A 61 13.31 -13.76 3.49
CA ALA A 61 14.37 -14.39 2.72
C ALA A 61 15.59 -13.47 2.58
N ALA A 62 15.36 -12.20 2.24
CA ALA A 62 16.42 -11.21 2.15
C ALA A 62 17.11 -10.99 3.51
N ALA A 63 16.35 -10.81 4.59
CA ALA A 63 16.92 -10.61 5.93
C ALA A 63 17.84 -11.78 6.34
N LEU A 64 17.40 -13.01 6.14
CA LEU A 64 18.16 -14.22 6.47
C LEU A 64 19.40 -14.37 5.58
N ALA A 65 19.26 -14.17 4.26
CA ALA A 65 20.37 -14.33 3.32
C ALA A 65 21.49 -13.31 3.56
N TRP A 66 21.15 -12.06 3.91
CA TRP A 66 22.15 -11.05 4.27
C TRP A 66 22.94 -11.38 5.55
N GLN A 67 22.41 -12.26 6.41
CA GLN A 67 23.15 -12.83 7.54
C GLN A 67 23.87 -14.15 7.21
N GLY A 68 23.96 -14.50 5.93
CA GLY A 68 24.69 -15.68 5.44
C GLY A 68 23.91 -17.00 5.56
N VAL A 69 22.61 -16.95 5.84
CA VAL A 69 21.75 -18.15 5.87
C VAL A 69 21.50 -18.65 4.45
N GLU A 70 21.67 -19.96 4.21
CA GLU A 70 21.38 -20.55 2.90
C GLU A 70 19.88 -20.73 2.71
N VAL A 71 19.25 -19.83 1.95
CA VAL A 71 17.80 -19.84 1.70
C VAL A 71 17.50 -20.47 0.34
N LEU A 72 16.65 -21.50 0.33
CA LEU A 72 15.97 -22.00 -0.86
C LEU A 72 14.54 -21.47 -0.87
N HIS A 73 14.20 -20.66 -1.87
CA HIS A 73 12.91 -20.00 -1.99
C HIS A 73 12.16 -20.53 -3.22
N ILE A 74 11.04 -21.22 -3.02
CA ILE A 74 10.28 -21.82 -4.12
C ILE A 74 8.87 -21.24 -4.22
N ASP A 75 8.30 -21.27 -5.42
CA ASP A 75 6.89 -20.95 -5.65
C ASP A 75 6.29 -21.90 -6.67
N ARG A 76 5.04 -22.32 -6.46
CA ARG A 76 4.32 -23.14 -7.44
C ARG A 76 3.86 -22.35 -8.66
N ASN A 77 3.78 -21.03 -8.53
CA ASN A 77 3.44 -20.13 -9.63
C ASN A 77 4.66 -19.97 -10.53
N ASN A 78 4.41 -19.60 -11.79
CA ASN A 78 5.46 -19.26 -12.74
C ASN A 78 5.80 -17.75 -12.74
N TYR A 79 5.43 -17.04 -11.68
CA TYR A 79 5.64 -15.62 -11.46
C TYR A 79 5.90 -15.36 -9.96
N TYR A 80 6.52 -14.23 -9.65
CA TYR A 80 6.78 -13.78 -8.27
C TYR A 80 5.58 -13.03 -7.68
N GLY A 81 5.57 -12.93 -6.35
CA GLY A 81 4.63 -12.09 -5.62
C GLY A 81 3.55 -12.88 -4.89
N ASP A 82 3.19 -14.09 -5.36
CA ASP A 82 2.11 -14.92 -4.79
C ASP A 82 0.87 -14.08 -4.38
N LEU A 83 0.67 -13.85 -3.08
CA LEU A 83 -0.40 -13.03 -2.50
C LEU A 83 -0.33 -11.53 -2.80
N SER A 84 0.87 -11.06 -3.14
CA SER A 84 1.25 -9.69 -3.48
C SER A 84 1.43 -9.49 -4.99
N SER A 85 1.06 -10.47 -5.83
CA SER A 85 1.29 -10.40 -7.27
C SER A 85 0.42 -9.35 -7.97
N THR A 86 1.02 -8.69 -8.96
CA THR A 86 0.33 -7.84 -9.94
C THR A 86 -0.02 -8.67 -11.17
N LEU A 87 -1.30 -8.77 -11.51
CA LEU A 87 -1.79 -9.70 -12.54
C LEU A 87 -2.40 -8.96 -13.74
N THR A 88 -2.18 -9.50 -14.93
CA THR A 88 -2.92 -9.10 -16.13
C THR A 88 -4.37 -9.58 -16.10
N ILE A 89 -5.25 -8.97 -16.89
CA ILE A 89 -6.67 -9.38 -16.98
C ILE A 89 -6.83 -10.87 -17.34
N ASP A 90 -6.00 -11.42 -18.24
CA ASP A 90 -6.04 -12.83 -18.62
C ASP A 90 -5.51 -13.76 -17.51
N GLN A 91 -4.50 -13.34 -16.76
CA GLN A 91 -4.07 -14.05 -15.55
C GLN A 91 -5.17 -14.05 -14.48
N LEU A 92 -5.88 -12.93 -14.29
CA LEU A 92 -7.01 -12.83 -13.37
C LEU A 92 -8.16 -13.75 -13.75
N LYS A 93 -8.49 -13.89 -15.05
CA LYS A 93 -9.49 -14.88 -15.50
C LYS A 93 -9.10 -16.29 -15.06
N LYS A 94 -7.84 -16.67 -15.26
CA LYS A 94 -7.32 -17.97 -14.84
C LYS A 94 -7.38 -18.13 -13.32
N TRP A 95 -6.94 -17.10 -12.59
CA TRP A 95 -6.98 -17.06 -11.13
C TRP A 95 -8.41 -17.23 -10.59
N CYS A 96 -9.41 -16.54 -11.14
CA CYS A 96 -10.82 -16.71 -10.72
C CYS A 96 -11.31 -18.16 -10.89
N VAL A 97 -10.92 -18.83 -11.98
CA VAL A 97 -11.25 -20.25 -12.20
C VAL A 97 -10.57 -21.13 -11.15
N GLU A 98 -9.30 -20.89 -10.86
CA GLU A 98 -8.54 -21.66 -9.86
C GLU A 98 -9.08 -21.48 -8.43
N VAL A 99 -9.50 -20.26 -8.07
CA VAL A 99 -10.19 -19.96 -6.81
C VAL A 99 -11.49 -20.76 -6.70
N ASN A 100 -12.35 -20.69 -7.72
CA ASN A 100 -13.65 -21.36 -7.68
C ASN A 100 -13.55 -22.89 -7.78
N HIS A 101 -12.44 -23.43 -8.28
CA HIS A 101 -12.11 -24.86 -8.21
C HIS A 101 -11.49 -25.28 -6.86
N GLY A 102 -11.27 -24.35 -5.93
CA GLY A 102 -10.65 -24.62 -4.63
C GLY A 102 -9.15 -24.93 -4.71
N THR A 103 -8.47 -24.51 -5.78
CA THR A 103 -7.01 -24.72 -5.93
C THR A 103 -6.21 -23.70 -5.13
N ILE A 104 -6.75 -22.49 -4.98
CA ILE A 104 -6.15 -21.41 -4.20
C ILE A 104 -6.93 -21.28 -2.90
N ARG A 105 -6.26 -21.50 -1.76
CA ARG A 105 -6.86 -21.39 -0.43
C ARG A 105 -7.12 -19.93 -0.06
N HIS A 106 -7.99 -19.74 0.92
CA HIS A 106 -8.33 -18.45 1.52
C HIS A 106 -8.98 -17.41 0.58
N PHE A 107 -9.12 -17.71 -0.71
CA PHE A 107 -9.95 -16.95 -1.62
C PHE A 107 -11.22 -17.73 -1.92
N ALA A 108 -12.33 -17.02 -2.05
CA ALA A 108 -13.62 -17.58 -2.39
C ALA A 108 -14.43 -16.61 -3.25
N ASP A 109 -15.43 -17.14 -3.94
CA ASP A 109 -16.44 -16.36 -4.65
C ASP A 109 -15.84 -15.34 -5.63
N ALA A 110 -14.81 -15.78 -6.37
CA ALA A 110 -14.12 -14.95 -7.33
C ALA A 110 -14.97 -14.83 -8.61
N GLN A 111 -15.30 -13.61 -9.00
CA GLN A 111 -16.13 -13.32 -10.16
C GLN A 111 -15.43 -12.28 -11.02
N ILE A 112 -15.46 -12.48 -12.34
CA ILE A 112 -14.98 -11.49 -13.30
C ILE A 112 -16.08 -11.20 -14.32
N TYR A 113 -16.40 -9.92 -14.46
CA TYR A 113 -17.37 -9.41 -15.41
C TYR A 113 -16.67 -8.54 -16.43
N ILE A 114 -16.90 -8.82 -17.72
CA ILE A 114 -16.35 -8.06 -18.85
C ILE A 114 -17.54 -7.67 -19.73
N PRO A 115 -17.94 -6.39 -19.76
CA PRO A 115 -19.04 -5.92 -20.60
C PRO A 115 -18.81 -6.25 -22.08
N GLY A 116 -19.88 -6.43 -22.86
CA GLY A 116 -19.81 -6.48 -24.34
C GLY A 116 -19.11 -7.69 -24.98
N GLY A 117 -18.53 -8.62 -24.20
CA GLY A 117 -17.79 -9.77 -24.72
C GLY A 117 -16.61 -9.39 -25.64
N LYS A 118 -16.02 -10.38 -26.34
CA LYS A 118 -14.84 -10.16 -27.21
C LYS A 118 -15.05 -9.17 -28.37
N HIS A 119 -16.32 -8.89 -28.74
CA HIS A 119 -16.63 -8.14 -29.95
C HIS A 119 -16.80 -6.64 -29.72
N ASN A 120 -17.24 -6.21 -28.54
CA ASN A 120 -17.55 -4.80 -28.29
C ASN A 120 -16.68 -4.15 -27.21
N ASN A 121 -15.87 -4.93 -26.48
CA ASN A 121 -14.98 -4.44 -25.44
C ASN A 121 -13.53 -4.74 -25.84
N HIS A 122 -12.85 -3.73 -26.40
CA HIS A 122 -11.48 -3.84 -26.88
C HIS A 122 -10.51 -3.35 -25.81
N PHE A 123 -9.61 -4.24 -25.40
CA PHE A 123 -8.51 -3.94 -24.50
C PHE A 123 -7.39 -4.95 -24.76
N ASN A 124 -6.15 -4.57 -24.46
CA ASN A 124 -5.02 -5.49 -24.49
C ASN A 124 -4.65 -5.85 -23.05
N SER A 125 -4.77 -7.14 -22.71
CA SER A 125 -4.63 -7.61 -21.33
C SER A 125 -3.29 -7.25 -20.67
N LYS A 126 -2.21 -7.09 -21.44
CA LYS A 126 -0.87 -6.82 -20.92
C LYS A 126 -0.66 -5.37 -20.49
N ASP A 127 -1.56 -4.48 -20.88
CA ASP A 127 -1.46 -3.06 -20.55
C ASP A 127 -2.02 -2.77 -19.15
N TYR A 128 -2.49 -3.80 -18.44
CA TYR A 128 -3.06 -3.71 -17.10
C TYR A 128 -2.26 -4.57 -16.12
N GLY A 129 -1.73 -3.93 -15.07
CA GLY A 129 -1.16 -4.57 -13.90
C GLY A 129 -2.11 -4.42 -12.71
N ILE A 130 -2.88 -5.45 -12.40
CA ILE A 130 -3.93 -5.39 -11.38
C ILE A 130 -3.47 -6.11 -10.12
N ASP A 131 -3.29 -5.36 -9.04
CA ASP A 131 -2.99 -5.90 -7.72
C ASP A 131 -4.24 -6.53 -7.07
N LEU A 132 -4.06 -7.70 -6.43
CA LEU A 132 -5.12 -8.31 -5.62
C LEU A 132 -5.32 -7.58 -4.28
N SER A 133 -4.27 -6.94 -3.74
CA SER A 133 -4.30 -6.24 -2.47
C SER A 133 -3.40 -4.99 -2.55
N PRO A 134 -3.80 -3.95 -3.31
CA PRO A 134 -3.01 -2.72 -3.40
C PRO A 134 -2.86 -2.06 -2.03
N ARG A 135 -1.74 -1.38 -1.85
CA ARG A 135 -1.40 -0.71 -0.59
C ARG A 135 -0.72 0.63 -0.82
N VAL A 136 -0.86 1.52 0.16
CA VAL A 136 -0.22 2.84 0.18
C VAL A 136 0.91 2.91 1.21
N MET A 137 1.93 3.71 0.92
CA MET A 137 3.11 3.90 1.75
C MET A 137 3.02 5.23 2.49
N PHE A 138 2.96 5.21 3.82
CA PHE A 138 3.16 6.43 4.60
C PHE A 138 4.65 6.78 4.63
N ALA A 139 4.98 8.09 4.65
CA ALA A 139 6.38 8.53 4.67
C ALA A 139 7.12 8.14 5.96
N GLN A 140 6.40 7.99 7.08
CA GLN A 140 6.93 7.45 8.34
C GLN A 140 6.37 6.05 8.59
N LEU A 141 6.78 5.08 7.77
CA LEU A 141 6.39 3.67 7.92
C LEU A 141 7.64 2.79 7.93
N ASP A 142 7.67 1.81 8.83
CA ASP A 142 8.81 0.90 9.00
C ASP A 142 9.29 0.24 7.70
N LEU A 143 8.36 -0.07 6.78
CA LEU A 143 8.71 -0.65 5.48
C LEU A 143 9.51 0.33 4.63
N LEU A 144 9.18 1.63 4.64
CA LEU A 144 9.97 2.61 3.90
C LEU A 144 11.37 2.76 4.49
N ALA A 145 11.49 2.81 5.81
CA ALA A 145 12.78 2.79 6.49
C ALA A 145 13.60 1.55 6.12
N LEU A 146 12.95 0.37 6.06
CA LEU A 146 13.61 -0.86 5.63
C LEU A 146 14.02 -0.83 4.16
N LEU A 147 13.20 -0.26 3.27
CA LEU A 147 13.53 -0.12 1.86
C LEU A 147 14.78 0.74 1.66
N ILE A 148 14.94 1.79 2.46
CA ILE A 148 16.14 2.64 2.49
C ILE A 148 17.34 1.84 3.03
N LYS A 149 17.20 1.24 4.22
CA LYS A 149 18.26 0.45 4.87
C LYS A 149 18.77 -0.68 3.99
N SER A 150 17.87 -1.39 3.31
CA SER A 150 18.19 -2.52 2.41
C SER A 150 18.56 -2.10 0.98
N ARG A 151 18.56 -0.80 0.67
CA ARG A 151 18.77 -0.23 -0.68
C ARG A 151 17.81 -0.74 -1.76
N VAL A 152 16.73 -1.43 -1.38
CA VAL A 152 15.71 -1.95 -2.31
C VAL A 152 14.94 -0.82 -2.99
N TYR A 153 14.84 0.36 -2.36
CA TYR A 153 14.22 1.54 -2.96
C TYR A 153 14.81 1.92 -4.33
N LYS A 154 16.07 1.55 -4.62
CA LYS A 154 16.74 1.78 -5.91
C LYS A 154 16.04 1.09 -7.09
N TYR A 155 15.21 0.09 -6.83
CA TYR A 155 14.43 -0.63 -7.85
C TYR A 155 13.00 -0.12 -7.99
N LEU A 156 12.60 0.87 -7.19
CA LEU A 156 11.21 1.29 -7.03
C LEU A 156 11.05 2.75 -7.43
N GLU A 157 9.92 3.06 -8.07
CA GLU A 157 9.51 4.43 -8.34
C GLU A 157 8.27 4.76 -7.51
N PHE A 158 8.35 5.85 -6.74
CA PHE A 158 7.25 6.34 -5.92
C PHE A 158 6.59 7.57 -6.55
N GLN A 159 5.30 7.71 -6.30
CA GLN A 159 4.54 8.90 -6.63
C GLN A 159 3.76 9.38 -5.41
N SER A 160 3.69 10.69 -5.22
CA SER A 160 2.96 11.30 -4.12
C SER A 160 1.45 11.07 -4.23
N LEU A 161 0.81 10.97 -3.09
CA LEU A 161 -0.64 10.90 -2.94
C LEU A 161 -1.06 11.87 -1.82
N SER A 162 -1.76 12.93 -2.19
CA SER A 162 -2.31 13.93 -1.26
C SER A 162 -3.84 13.97 -1.24
N ASN A 163 -4.49 13.32 -2.21
CA ASN A 163 -5.94 13.43 -2.41
C ASN A 163 -6.69 12.33 -1.64
N PHE A 164 -7.35 12.75 -0.58
CA PHE A 164 -8.22 11.92 0.24
C PHE A 164 -9.63 12.49 0.22
N HIS A 165 -10.59 11.67 -0.16
CA HIS A 165 -11.99 12.01 -0.28
C HIS A 165 -12.81 11.26 0.76
N VAL A 166 -13.77 11.95 1.33
CA VAL A 166 -14.71 11.40 2.31
C VAL A 166 -16.10 11.56 1.76
N PHE A 167 -16.85 10.46 1.76
CA PHE A 167 -18.25 10.50 1.40
C PHE A 167 -19.10 10.87 2.62
N GLU A 168 -19.82 11.98 2.52
CA GLU A 168 -20.69 12.47 3.59
C GLU A 168 -21.87 13.24 2.98
N ASN A 169 -23.09 13.05 3.51
CA ASN A 169 -24.30 13.75 3.06
C ASN A 169 -24.56 13.67 1.55
N ASP A 170 -24.33 12.48 0.99
CA ASP A 170 -24.47 12.20 -0.45
C ASP A 170 -23.55 13.03 -1.36
N ASN A 171 -22.38 13.42 -0.86
CA ASN A 171 -21.39 14.17 -1.60
C ASN A 171 -19.96 13.77 -1.19
N PHE A 172 -18.99 14.03 -2.06
CA PHE A 172 -17.57 13.87 -1.77
C PHE A 172 -16.98 15.22 -1.39
N LYS A 173 -16.30 15.29 -0.25
CA LYS A 173 -15.49 16.46 0.09
C LYS A 173 -14.16 16.36 -0.65
N SER A 174 -13.81 17.43 -1.39
CA SER A 174 -12.68 17.38 -2.34
C SER A 174 -11.30 17.51 -1.68
N LYS A 175 -11.20 17.98 -0.42
CA LYS A 175 -9.93 18.09 0.31
C LYS A 175 -10.12 17.94 1.82
N ILE A 176 -9.17 17.27 2.46
CA ILE A 176 -8.99 17.29 3.92
C ILE A 176 -8.45 18.68 4.31
N SER A 177 -9.31 19.62 4.70
CA SER A 177 -8.89 20.97 5.13
C SER A 177 -8.37 21.00 6.58
N ASN A 178 -8.25 19.83 7.23
CA ASN A 178 -8.07 19.73 8.68
C ASN A 178 -6.77 19.06 9.14
N THR A 179 -5.76 18.97 8.28
CA THR A 179 -4.51 18.27 8.60
C THR A 179 -3.34 19.18 8.91
N THR A 180 -3.17 20.26 8.15
CA THR A 180 -2.11 21.24 8.43
C THR A 180 -2.64 22.40 9.25
N LYS A 181 -1.71 23.05 9.97
CA LYS A 181 -2.02 24.29 10.67
C LYS A 181 -2.57 25.34 9.70
N GLU A 182 -1.97 25.47 8.51
CA GLU A 182 -2.38 26.45 7.50
C GLU A 182 -3.79 26.20 6.99
N ASP A 183 -4.13 24.96 6.64
CA ASP A 183 -5.48 24.61 6.14
C ASP A 183 -6.55 24.89 7.20
N ILE A 184 -6.30 24.48 8.45
CA ILE A 184 -7.22 24.75 9.57
C ILE A 184 -7.40 26.25 9.79
N PHE A 185 -6.34 27.05 9.68
CA PHE A 185 -6.44 28.50 9.87
C PHE A 185 -7.18 29.19 8.71
N THR A 186 -7.01 28.72 7.47
CA THR A 186 -7.62 29.32 6.28
C THR A 186 -9.06 28.87 6.02
N ASP A 187 -9.50 27.73 6.59
CA ASP A 187 -10.87 27.22 6.43
C ASP A 187 -11.94 28.19 6.98
N GLN A 188 -12.80 28.73 6.11
CA GLN A 188 -13.85 29.68 6.51
C GLN A 188 -15.15 29.02 7.00
N LEU A 189 -15.30 27.71 6.78
CA LEU A 189 -16.47 26.92 7.18
C LEU A 189 -16.40 26.50 8.65
N MET A 190 -15.20 26.45 9.22
CA MET A 190 -14.99 26.08 10.63
C MET A 190 -15.10 27.24 11.62
N SER A 191 -15.81 27.02 12.72
CA SER A 191 -15.84 27.97 13.84
C SER A 191 -14.48 28.09 14.53
N LEU A 192 -14.16 29.27 15.08
CA LEU A 192 -12.92 29.50 15.84
C LEU A 192 -12.77 28.56 17.05
N GLN A 193 -13.88 28.16 17.67
CA GLN A 193 -13.87 27.21 18.78
C GLN A 193 -13.44 25.82 18.29
N THR A 194 -14.02 25.36 17.18
CA THR A 194 -13.67 24.07 16.55
C THR A 194 -12.19 24.06 16.16
N LYS A 195 -11.69 25.13 15.54
CA LYS A 195 -10.26 25.26 15.17
C LYS A 195 -9.34 25.14 16.38
N ARG A 196 -9.68 25.78 17.50
CA ARG A 196 -8.90 25.68 18.75
C ARG A 196 -8.89 24.27 19.32
N SER A 197 -10.06 23.61 19.34
CA SER A 197 -10.19 22.21 19.78
C SER A 197 -9.36 21.27 18.91
N LEU A 198 -9.44 21.41 17.59
CA LEU A 198 -8.68 20.60 16.63
C LEU A 198 -7.18 20.80 16.82
N MET A 199 -6.70 22.05 16.89
CA MET A 199 -5.28 22.33 17.13
C MET A 199 -4.79 21.78 18.47
N LYS A 200 -5.63 21.78 19.52
CA LYS A 200 -5.30 21.16 20.81
C LYS A 200 -5.17 19.64 20.67
N PHE A 201 -6.08 19.02 19.93
CA PHE A 201 -6.04 17.59 19.63
C PHE A 201 -4.79 17.21 18.83
N LEU A 202 -4.50 17.89 17.71
CA LEU A 202 -3.32 17.59 16.89
C LEU A 202 -2.02 17.72 17.68
N LYS A 203 -1.90 18.74 18.53
CA LYS A 203 -0.77 18.87 19.46
C LYS A 203 -0.65 17.71 20.44
N PHE A 204 -1.78 17.24 20.98
CA PHE A 204 -1.79 16.06 21.85
C PHE A 204 -1.32 14.81 21.10
N VAL A 205 -1.79 14.60 19.87
CA VAL A 205 -1.39 13.43 19.07
C VAL A 205 0.11 13.44 18.79
N LEU A 206 0.67 14.60 18.42
CA LEU A 206 2.09 14.76 18.10
C LEU A 206 3.04 14.83 19.31
N GLN A 207 2.51 15.00 20.53
CA GLN A 207 3.32 14.96 21.75
C GLN A 207 3.94 13.56 21.96
N ASP A 208 5.11 13.49 22.58
CA ASP A 208 5.76 12.22 22.94
C ASP A 208 4.85 11.38 23.86
N ASN A 209 4.69 10.08 23.54
CA ASN A 209 3.90 9.15 24.33
C ASN A 209 4.58 8.78 25.67
N ASN A 210 5.89 9.00 25.79
CA ASN A 210 6.63 8.82 27.04
C ASN A 210 6.37 9.95 28.05
N ASP A 211 5.72 11.04 27.64
CA ASP A 211 5.27 12.08 28.56
C ASP A 211 4.29 11.48 29.60
N PRO A 212 4.58 11.59 30.91
CA PRO A 212 3.75 10.96 31.94
C PRO A 212 2.29 11.43 31.93
N ALA A 213 2.02 12.68 31.57
CA ALA A 213 0.67 13.22 31.54
C ALA A 213 -0.11 12.68 30.34
N LYS A 214 0.51 12.63 29.16
CA LYS A 214 -0.09 11.99 27.97
C LYS A 214 -0.34 10.51 28.21
N LYS A 215 0.64 9.79 28.77
CA LYS A 215 0.52 8.36 29.07
C LYS A 215 -0.66 8.06 30.00
N GLN A 216 -0.84 8.87 31.06
CA GLN A 216 -1.99 8.70 31.95
C GLN A 216 -3.32 8.91 31.23
N ILE A 217 -3.42 9.94 30.38
CA ILE A 217 -4.63 10.19 29.57
C ILE A 217 -4.92 9.00 28.64
N LEU A 218 -3.91 8.43 27.99
CA LEU A 218 -4.10 7.26 27.13
C LEU A 218 -4.61 6.05 27.91
N ILE A 219 -4.04 5.78 29.09
CA ILE A 219 -4.46 4.67 29.96
C ILE A 219 -5.90 4.86 30.45
N ASP A 220 -6.25 6.06 30.91
CA ASP A 220 -7.58 6.37 31.44
C ASP A 220 -8.67 6.22 30.36
N ASN A 221 -8.30 6.39 29.09
CA ASN A 221 -9.21 6.34 27.95
C ASN A 221 -9.00 5.11 27.04
N SER A 222 -8.21 4.11 27.46
CA SER A 222 -7.86 2.96 26.60
C SER A 222 -9.06 2.06 26.26
N LYS A 223 -10.12 2.13 27.06
CA LYS A 223 -11.33 1.30 26.94
C LYS A 223 -12.51 1.99 26.25
N ILE A 224 -12.46 3.31 26.11
CA ILE A 224 -13.52 4.06 25.41
C ILE A 224 -13.21 4.15 23.92
N SER A 225 -14.25 4.43 23.14
CA SER A 225 -14.09 4.64 21.71
C SER A 225 -13.40 5.98 21.40
N ILE A 226 -12.75 6.04 20.25
CA ILE A 226 -12.12 7.28 19.77
C ILE A 226 -13.16 8.39 19.58
N GLU A 227 -14.38 8.07 19.16
CA GLU A 227 -15.49 9.02 19.03
C GLU A 227 -15.82 9.66 20.38
N GLU A 228 -15.97 8.84 21.43
CA GLU A 228 -16.26 9.31 22.79
C GLU A 228 -15.10 10.15 23.35
N PHE A 229 -13.86 9.75 23.08
CA PHE A 229 -12.67 10.49 23.48
C PHE A 229 -12.59 11.88 22.83
N LEU A 230 -12.82 11.97 21.51
CA LEU A 230 -12.79 13.24 20.77
C LEU A 230 -13.90 14.19 21.22
N GLU A 231 -15.10 13.68 21.49
CA GLU A 231 -16.22 14.49 21.97
C GLU A 231 -15.99 14.96 23.41
N SER A 232 -15.65 14.05 24.33
CA SER A 232 -15.53 14.37 25.76
C SER A 232 -14.29 15.22 26.09
N SER A 233 -13.14 14.94 25.47
CA SER A 233 -11.85 15.56 25.83
C SER A 233 -11.53 16.80 25.00
N TYR A 234 -12.06 16.89 23.77
CA TYR A 234 -11.77 17.97 22.83
C TYR A 234 -13.01 18.71 22.33
N ASN A 235 -14.23 18.24 22.60
CA ASN A 235 -15.48 18.83 22.10
C ASN A 235 -15.46 18.94 20.56
N LEU A 236 -14.92 17.91 19.90
CA LEU A 236 -15.00 17.73 18.45
C LEU A 236 -16.27 16.96 18.12
N LYS A 237 -16.94 17.34 17.02
CA LYS A 237 -18.22 16.77 16.58
C LYS A 237 -18.13 16.36 15.11
N LEU A 238 -19.18 15.72 14.62
CA LEU A 238 -19.38 15.58 13.17
C LEU A 238 -19.42 16.97 12.53
N PRO A 239 -18.74 17.18 11.38
CA PRO A 239 -18.06 16.19 10.55
C PRO A 239 -16.57 15.92 10.90
N GLN A 240 -15.95 16.68 11.80
CA GLN A 240 -14.50 16.58 12.07
C GLN A 240 -14.07 15.22 12.62
N VAL A 241 -14.94 14.60 13.42
CA VAL A 241 -14.69 13.28 14.01
C VAL A 241 -14.50 12.22 12.92
N ASP A 242 -15.37 12.21 11.90
CA ASP A 242 -15.30 11.23 10.81
C ASP A 242 -14.05 11.44 9.95
N GLU A 243 -13.69 12.70 9.68
CA GLU A 243 -12.50 13.04 8.90
C GLU A 243 -11.20 12.59 9.61
N LEU A 244 -11.10 12.82 10.91
CA LEU A 244 -9.96 12.35 11.72
C LEU A 244 -9.87 10.83 11.75
N ILE A 245 -10.99 10.14 11.99
CA ILE A 245 -11.00 8.69 12.22
C ILE A 245 -10.85 7.92 10.90
N TYR A 246 -11.73 8.22 9.94
CA TYR A 246 -11.89 7.39 8.75
C TYR A 246 -11.01 7.84 7.59
N SER A 247 -10.66 9.12 7.50
CA SER A 247 -9.89 9.66 6.37
C SER A 247 -8.41 9.75 6.69
N ILE A 248 -8.08 10.37 7.83
CA ILE A 248 -6.70 10.51 8.31
C ILE A 248 -6.23 9.19 8.95
N GLY A 249 -7.03 8.65 9.87
CA GLY A 249 -6.72 7.38 10.55
C GLY A 249 -6.96 6.13 9.71
N LEU A 250 -7.69 6.23 8.58
CA LEU A 250 -8.10 5.07 7.75
C LEU A 250 -8.66 3.92 8.60
N VAL A 251 -9.41 4.23 9.65
CA VAL A 251 -10.05 3.25 10.53
C VAL A 251 -11.16 2.54 9.75
N ASN A 252 -11.37 1.25 10.01
CA ASN A 252 -12.29 0.41 9.22
C ASN A 252 -13.62 0.08 9.92
N LYS A 253 -13.74 0.36 11.22
CA LYS A 253 -14.93 0.04 12.01
C LYS A 253 -15.26 1.16 12.99
N LYS A 254 -16.54 1.33 13.28
CA LYS A 254 -17.03 2.23 14.31
C LYS A 254 -16.62 1.76 15.70
N ASN A 255 -16.57 2.67 16.66
CA ASN A 255 -16.25 2.37 18.06
C ASN A 255 -14.86 1.75 18.24
N MET A 256 -13.89 2.14 17.40
CA MET A 256 -12.51 1.70 17.54
C MET A 256 -11.95 2.18 18.88
N ARG A 257 -11.15 1.34 19.55
CA ARG A 257 -10.48 1.73 20.80
C ARG A 257 -9.56 2.94 20.57
N THR A 258 -9.58 3.88 21.50
CA THR A 258 -8.83 5.14 21.41
C THR A 258 -7.34 4.95 21.06
N PRO A 259 -6.55 4.06 21.71
CA PRO A 259 -5.12 3.93 21.40
C PRO A 259 -4.86 3.49 19.95
N VAL A 260 -5.68 2.57 19.45
CA VAL A 260 -5.55 2.03 18.09
C VAL A 260 -5.82 3.10 17.05
N ALA A 261 -6.90 3.87 17.22
CA ALA A 261 -7.23 4.96 16.30
C ALA A 261 -6.20 6.10 16.38
N LEU A 262 -5.73 6.46 17.58
CA LEU A 262 -4.72 7.51 17.77
C LEU A 262 -3.39 7.16 17.12
N ALA A 263 -2.93 5.92 17.20
CA ALA A 263 -1.72 5.48 16.50
C ALA A 263 -1.86 5.72 14.99
N ARG A 264 -2.98 5.31 14.38
CA ARG A 264 -3.21 5.49 12.94
C ARG A 264 -3.29 6.95 12.53
N ILE A 265 -3.93 7.79 13.35
CA ILE A 265 -3.97 9.25 13.14
C ILE A 265 -2.56 9.84 13.26
N LYS A 266 -1.80 9.45 14.29
CA LYS A 266 -0.44 9.93 14.50
C LYS A 266 0.47 9.58 13.32
N ARG A 267 0.40 8.34 12.79
CA ARG A 267 1.16 7.89 11.60
C ARG A 267 1.00 8.86 10.43
N PHE A 268 -0.24 9.21 10.14
CA PHE A 268 -0.57 10.16 9.08
C PHE A 268 0.05 11.53 9.37
N LEU A 269 -0.14 12.04 10.59
CA LEU A 269 0.33 13.38 10.98
C LEU A 269 1.86 13.50 11.00
N VAL A 270 2.58 12.49 11.46
CA VAL A 270 4.06 12.51 11.46
C VAL A 270 4.66 12.30 10.07
N SER A 271 3.87 11.80 9.11
CA SER A 271 4.33 11.60 7.73
C SER A 271 4.31 12.87 6.89
N PHE A 272 3.71 13.96 7.37
CA PHE A 272 3.77 15.26 6.67
C PHE A 272 5.18 15.82 6.61
N ASP A 273 5.46 16.56 5.54
CA ASP A 273 6.68 17.36 5.35
C ASP A 273 7.99 16.56 5.38
N VAL A 274 7.93 15.23 5.26
CA VAL A 274 9.14 14.37 5.19
C VAL A 274 9.78 14.43 3.82
N TYR A 275 9.01 14.21 2.75
CA TYR A 275 9.47 14.26 1.35
C TYR A 275 8.77 15.37 0.54
N GLY A 276 8.12 16.29 1.23
CA GLY A 276 7.23 17.33 0.70
C GLY A 276 5.90 17.35 1.45
N ASN A 277 4.95 18.15 0.96
CA ASN A 277 3.69 18.40 1.66
C ASN A 277 2.70 17.20 1.66
N PHE A 278 3.15 16.00 1.27
CA PHE A 278 2.31 14.80 1.13
C PHE A 278 2.70 13.74 2.18
N PRO A 279 1.73 13.19 2.93
CA PRO A 279 2.01 12.16 3.94
C PRO A 279 2.08 10.74 3.37
N VAL A 280 1.62 10.53 2.13
CA VAL A 280 1.44 9.20 1.52
C VAL A 280 2.01 9.17 0.11
N MET A 281 2.50 7.99 -0.26
CA MET A 281 3.00 7.65 -1.59
C MET A 281 2.40 6.32 -2.06
N VAL A 282 2.37 6.15 -3.37
CA VAL A 282 2.09 4.88 -4.05
C VAL A 282 3.27 4.49 -4.91
N LEU A 283 3.42 3.20 -5.22
CA LEU A 283 4.40 2.77 -6.20
C LEU A 283 3.81 2.82 -7.61
N LYS A 284 4.67 3.13 -8.57
CA LYS A 284 4.35 2.96 -9.98
C LYS A 284 4.43 1.49 -10.38
N TYR A 285 3.67 1.12 -11.42
CA TYR A 285 3.65 -0.21 -12.06
C TYR A 285 3.07 -1.38 -11.23
N GLY A 286 2.67 -1.12 -9.99
CA GLY A 286 2.10 -2.10 -9.07
C GLY A 286 2.69 -1.90 -7.67
N GLY A 287 1.87 -2.02 -6.63
CA GLY A 287 2.30 -1.75 -5.27
C GLY A 287 3.13 -2.91 -4.70
N PRO A 288 2.49 -3.88 -4.03
CA PRO A 288 3.21 -4.98 -3.37
C PRO A 288 4.05 -5.85 -4.32
N GLY A 289 3.67 -5.95 -5.61
CA GLY A 289 4.35 -6.78 -6.60
C GLY A 289 5.75 -6.28 -6.96
N GLU A 290 5.93 -4.96 -7.09
CA GLU A 290 7.23 -4.35 -7.38
C GLU A 290 8.16 -4.41 -6.16
N ILE A 291 7.61 -4.17 -4.96
CA ILE A 291 8.37 -4.33 -3.71
C ILE A 291 8.88 -5.77 -3.56
N SER A 292 8.00 -6.75 -3.84
CA SER A 292 8.34 -8.17 -3.83
C SER A 292 9.50 -8.45 -4.78
N GLN A 293 9.44 -7.99 -6.03
CA GLN A 293 10.54 -8.16 -6.99
C GLN A 293 11.84 -7.50 -6.52
N GLY A 294 11.77 -6.32 -5.91
CA GLY A 294 12.92 -5.63 -5.34
C GLY A 294 13.63 -6.44 -4.24
N PHE A 295 12.88 -6.98 -3.28
CA PHE A 295 13.44 -7.87 -2.25
C PHE A 295 13.90 -9.22 -2.80
N CYS A 296 13.20 -9.77 -3.79
CA CYS A 296 13.64 -10.98 -4.50
C CYS A 296 15.04 -10.80 -5.08
N ARG A 297 15.28 -9.65 -5.72
CA ARG A 297 16.60 -9.29 -6.25
C ARG A 297 17.64 -9.12 -5.15
N SER A 298 17.29 -8.42 -4.07
CA SER A 298 18.20 -8.22 -2.92
C SER A 298 18.61 -9.56 -2.30
N ALA A 299 17.65 -10.44 -2.02
CA ALA A 299 17.89 -11.77 -1.48
C ALA A 299 18.75 -12.64 -2.42
N ALA A 300 18.52 -12.57 -3.74
CA ALA A 300 19.31 -13.32 -4.71
C ALA A 300 20.78 -12.85 -4.76
N VAL A 301 21.02 -11.53 -4.64
CA VAL A 301 22.37 -10.97 -4.51
C VAL A 301 23.06 -11.48 -3.24
N ALA A 302 22.31 -11.61 -2.14
CA ALA A 302 22.80 -12.18 -0.89
C ALA A 302 22.94 -13.73 -0.90
N GLY A 303 22.63 -14.40 -2.02
CA GLY A 303 22.85 -15.85 -2.18
C GLY A 303 21.60 -16.73 -2.09
N THR A 304 20.41 -16.16 -1.96
CA THR A 304 19.15 -16.93 -2.01
C THR A 304 18.97 -17.60 -3.37
N THR A 305 18.63 -18.89 -3.37
CA THR A 305 18.29 -19.59 -4.61
C THR A 305 16.78 -19.66 -4.82
N TYR A 306 16.33 -19.21 -5.98
CA TYR A 306 14.91 -19.17 -6.35
C TYR A 306 14.52 -20.29 -7.31
N LYS A 307 13.32 -20.85 -7.10
CA LYS A 307 12.75 -21.87 -7.97
C LYS A 307 11.23 -21.75 -8.14
N LEU A 308 10.83 -21.11 -9.23
CA LEU A 308 9.43 -21.01 -9.66
C LEU A 308 8.93 -22.33 -10.27
N ASP A 309 7.62 -22.41 -10.52
CA ASP A 309 6.91 -23.59 -11.04
C ASP A 309 7.24 -24.89 -10.28
N THR A 310 7.52 -24.77 -8.98
CA THR A 310 7.98 -25.87 -8.14
C THR A 310 7.17 -26.00 -6.87
N LYS A 311 6.71 -27.22 -6.58
CA LYS A 311 5.91 -27.56 -5.39
C LYS A 311 6.71 -28.50 -4.49
N LEU A 312 6.63 -28.28 -3.18
CA LEU A 312 7.03 -29.28 -2.20
C LEU A 312 6.02 -30.44 -2.21
N LYS A 313 6.49 -31.65 -2.52
CA LYS A 313 5.65 -32.86 -2.59
C LYS A 313 5.66 -33.66 -1.29
N ASP A 314 6.79 -33.68 -0.61
CA ASP A 314 7.04 -34.50 0.58
C ASP A 314 8.17 -33.87 1.41
N PHE A 315 8.11 -34.01 2.73
CA PHE A 315 9.15 -33.59 3.66
C PHE A 315 9.23 -34.60 4.80
N ASP A 316 10.39 -35.24 4.93
CA ASP A 316 10.64 -36.18 6.01
C ASP A 316 11.23 -35.43 7.22
N PRO A 317 10.53 -35.33 8.35
CA PRO A 317 11.00 -34.57 9.51
C PRO A 317 12.19 -35.23 10.23
N GLU A 318 12.41 -36.54 10.08
CA GLU A 318 13.54 -37.22 10.72
C GLU A 318 14.83 -37.02 9.93
N THR A 319 14.78 -37.21 8.60
CA THR A 319 15.95 -37.03 7.73
C THR A 319 16.14 -35.58 7.27
N LYS A 320 15.12 -34.74 7.48
CA LYS A 320 14.95 -33.38 6.97
C LYS A 320 15.09 -33.27 5.44
N ILE A 321 14.73 -34.30 4.69
CA ILE A 321 14.81 -34.29 3.22
C ILE A 321 13.48 -33.80 2.63
N ALA A 322 13.54 -32.70 1.89
CA ALA A 322 12.44 -32.16 1.08
C ALA A 322 12.50 -32.71 -0.35
N LYS A 323 11.36 -33.18 -0.88
CA LYS A 323 11.24 -33.65 -2.28
C LYS A 323 10.33 -32.74 -3.08
N PHE A 324 10.76 -32.34 -4.27
CA PHE A 324 10.07 -31.33 -5.08
C PHE A 324 9.38 -31.90 -6.32
N SER A 325 8.55 -31.08 -6.95
CA SER A 325 7.74 -31.51 -8.09
C SER A 325 8.53 -31.90 -9.33
N ASP A 326 9.71 -31.31 -9.50
CA ASP A 326 10.64 -31.54 -10.61
C ASP A 326 11.55 -32.76 -10.40
N GLY A 327 11.42 -33.46 -9.27
CA GLY A 327 12.19 -34.66 -8.95
C GLY A 327 13.47 -34.40 -8.16
N SER A 328 13.82 -33.15 -7.90
CA SER A 328 14.95 -32.81 -7.01
C SER A 328 14.63 -33.13 -5.55
N SER A 329 15.69 -33.31 -4.75
CA SER A 329 15.61 -33.48 -3.29
C SER A 329 16.71 -32.68 -2.62
N VAL A 330 16.36 -31.97 -1.55
CA VAL A 330 17.28 -31.08 -0.81
C VAL A 330 17.13 -31.36 0.68
N LYS A 331 18.25 -31.43 1.40
CA LYS A 331 18.24 -31.50 2.86
C LYS A 331 18.03 -30.11 3.46
N ILE A 332 17.07 -29.96 4.36
CA ILE A 332 16.77 -28.70 5.05
C ILE A 332 17.39 -28.77 6.45
N ASN A 333 18.31 -27.89 6.80
CA ASN A 333 18.99 -28.01 8.09
C ASN A 333 18.11 -27.55 9.25
N GLU A 334 17.36 -26.46 9.07
CA GLU A 334 16.65 -25.78 10.16
C GLU A 334 15.12 -25.77 9.96
N LYS A 335 14.59 -24.80 9.22
CA LYS A 335 13.15 -24.49 9.16
C LYS A 335 12.55 -24.54 7.76
N VAL A 336 11.26 -24.85 7.70
CA VAL A 336 10.41 -24.76 6.51
C VAL A 336 9.32 -23.73 6.77
N VAL A 337 9.36 -22.61 6.04
CA VAL A 337 8.38 -21.53 6.11
C VAL A 337 7.39 -21.68 4.96
N VAL A 338 6.09 -21.61 5.25
CA VAL A 338 5.05 -21.97 4.30
C VAL A 338 3.98 -20.87 4.21
N ALA A 339 3.90 -20.22 3.04
CA ALA A 339 2.81 -19.33 2.71
C ALA A 339 1.47 -20.09 2.66
N PRO A 340 0.35 -19.46 3.09
CA PRO A 340 -0.95 -20.12 3.21
C PRO A 340 -1.53 -20.58 1.87
N THR A 341 -1.15 -19.95 0.76
CA THR A 341 -1.52 -20.39 -0.59
C THR A 341 -0.67 -21.58 -1.04
N GLN A 342 0.56 -21.76 -0.54
CA GLN A 342 1.52 -22.75 -1.02
C GLN A 342 1.52 -24.07 -0.26
N ILE A 343 0.57 -24.25 0.67
CA ILE A 343 0.49 -25.39 1.57
C ILE A 343 0.49 -26.72 0.79
N PRO A 344 1.48 -27.60 1.03
CA PRO A 344 1.50 -28.94 0.48
C PRO A 344 0.34 -29.81 0.97
N LYS A 345 -0.08 -30.78 0.16
CA LYS A 345 -1.22 -31.66 0.49
C LYS A 345 -1.03 -32.39 1.83
N PHE A 346 0.18 -32.83 2.15
CA PHE A 346 0.48 -33.56 3.38
C PHE A 346 0.46 -32.67 4.65
N LEU A 347 0.58 -31.36 4.51
CA LEU A 347 0.51 -30.39 5.61
C LEU A 347 -0.90 -29.78 5.79
N THR A 348 -1.86 -30.17 4.96
CA THR A 348 -3.22 -29.61 4.99
C THR A 348 -3.90 -29.81 6.34
N SER A 349 -3.84 -31.01 6.90
CA SER A 349 -4.50 -31.32 8.18
C SER A 349 -3.86 -30.53 9.33
N SER A 350 -2.53 -30.51 9.38
CA SER A 350 -1.77 -29.76 10.39
C SER A 350 -2.08 -28.27 10.34
N TYR A 351 -2.19 -27.70 9.14
CA TYR A 351 -2.58 -26.30 8.98
C TYR A 351 -4.01 -26.05 9.47
N SER A 352 -4.96 -26.90 9.09
CA SER A 352 -6.36 -26.72 9.51
C SER A 352 -6.59 -26.88 11.01
N ASP A 353 -5.78 -27.68 11.70
CA ASP A 353 -5.80 -27.74 13.16
C ASP A 353 -5.38 -26.41 13.81
N LEU A 354 -4.51 -25.63 13.15
CA LEU A 354 -4.12 -24.29 13.60
C LEU A 354 -5.17 -23.24 13.22
N GLU A 355 -5.81 -23.36 12.05
CA GLU A 355 -6.91 -22.47 11.63
C GLU A 355 -8.05 -22.46 12.67
N LEU A 356 -8.32 -23.59 13.32
CA LEU A 356 -9.35 -23.72 14.35
C LEU A 356 -9.03 -22.99 15.67
N GLN A 357 -7.77 -22.59 15.87
CA GLN A 357 -7.30 -21.92 17.09
C GLN A 357 -7.30 -20.39 16.98
N VAL A 358 -7.55 -19.86 15.78
CA VAL A 358 -7.51 -18.43 15.49
C VAL A 358 -8.84 -17.94 14.96
N GLU A 359 -9.16 -16.69 15.23
CA GLU A 359 -10.33 -16.04 14.66
C GLU A 359 -10.06 -15.69 13.18
N SER A 360 -11.03 -16.01 12.32
CA SER A 360 -10.96 -15.68 10.89
C SER A 360 -11.75 -14.42 10.58
N TYR A 361 -11.18 -13.55 9.75
CA TYR A 361 -11.82 -12.34 9.24
C TYR A 361 -11.93 -12.39 7.72
N LYS A 362 -13.02 -11.82 7.19
CA LYS A 362 -13.24 -11.69 5.75
C LYS A 362 -12.95 -10.28 5.27
N VAL A 363 -12.34 -10.21 4.08
CA VAL A 363 -12.13 -8.98 3.31
C VAL A 363 -12.76 -9.18 1.95
N THR A 364 -13.82 -8.42 1.66
CA THR A 364 -14.46 -8.47 0.35
C THR A 364 -13.89 -7.35 -0.51
N ARG A 365 -13.44 -7.69 -1.72
CA ARG A 365 -12.81 -6.74 -2.66
C ARG A 365 -13.64 -6.65 -3.93
N LEU A 366 -13.73 -5.43 -4.47
CA LEU A 366 -14.29 -5.12 -5.78
C LEU A 366 -13.30 -4.22 -6.52
N ILE A 367 -12.70 -4.76 -7.58
CA ILE A 367 -11.78 -4.05 -8.46
C ILE A 367 -12.56 -3.68 -9.73
N THR A 368 -12.59 -2.40 -10.08
CA THR A 368 -13.27 -1.90 -11.29
C THR A 368 -12.28 -1.16 -12.18
N VAL A 369 -12.15 -1.61 -13.43
CA VAL A 369 -11.31 -0.96 -14.45
C VAL A 369 -12.22 -0.10 -15.31
N VAL A 370 -11.98 1.21 -15.32
CA VAL A 370 -12.84 2.23 -15.94
C VAL A 370 -12.08 2.93 -17.06
N ARG A 371 -12.73 3.12 -18.22
CA ARG A 371 -12.19 3.93 -19.33
C ARG A 371 -12.35 5.43 -19.08
N LYS A 372 -11.84 5.88 -17.94
CA LYS A 372 -11.82 7.27 -17.53
C LYS A 372 -10.66 7.49 -16.56
N ASP A 373 -9.97 8.60 -16.73
CA ASP A 373 -8.75 8.93 -16.00
C ASP A 373 -9.02 9.30 -14.52
N CYS A 374 -10.19 9.89 -14.23
CA CYS A 374 -10.58 10.38 -12.89
C CYS A 374 -9.68 11.49 -12.35
N LYS A 375 -9.16 12.37 -13.22
CA LYS A 375 -8.32 13.51 -12.82
C LYS A 375 -9.01 14.48 -11.90
N GLU A 376 -10.34 14.52 -11.94
CA GLU A 376 -11.17 15.37 -11.09
C GLU A 376 -10.94 15.09 -9.59
N TRP A 377 -10.48 13.88 -9.25
CA TRP A 377 -10.23 13.42 -7.87
C TRP A 377 -8.74 13.44 -7.53
N MET A 378 -7.90 14.02 -8.39
CA MET A 378 -6.45 14.00 -8.25
C MET A 378 -5.88 15.40 -8.43
N SER A 379 -4.81 15.70 -7.70
CA SER A 379 -4.04 16.94 -7.87
C SER A 379 -3.15 16.85 -9.11
N GLU A 380 -2.71 18.00 -9.63
CA GLU A 380 -1.81 18.05 -10.78
C GLU A 380 -0.54 17.23 -10.52
N ASN A 381 -0.18 16.37 -11.49
CA ASN A 381 0.97 15.45 -11.45
C ASN A 381 0.84 14.27 -10.45
N GLU A 382 -0.31 14.09 -9.81
CA GLU A 382 -0.63 12.85 -9.08
C GLU A 382 -1.40 11.87 -9.98
N SER A 383 -1.37 10.60 -9.60
CA SER A 383 -2.02 9.52 -10.34
C SER A 383 -2.98 8.70 -9.49
N SER A 384 -3.13 9.06 -8.21
CA SER A 384 -3.86 8.25 -7.26
C SER A 384 -4.62 9.09 -6.26
N ALA A 385 -5.70 8.52 -5.74
CA ALA A 385 -6.52 9.10 -4.69
C ALA A 385 -7.04 8.01 -3.75
N ILE A 386 -7.35 8.38 -2.52
CA ILE A 386 -8.05 7.51 -1.56
C ILE A 386 -9.45 8.06 -1.35
N VAL A 387 -10.43 7.18 -1.37
CA VAL A 387 -11.83 7.52 -1.07
C VAL A 387 -12.31 6.63 0.05
N VAL A 388 -12.94 7.24 1.05
CA VAL A 388 -13.47 6.53 2.22
C VAL A 388 -14.95 6.82 2.38
N PHE A 389 -15.70 5.75 2.59
CA PHE A 389 -17.09 5.77 3.04
C PHE A 389 -17.11 5.34 4.51
N PRO A 390 -17.24 6.28 5.46
CA PRO A 390 -17.39 5.96 6.87
C PRO A 390 -18.55 4.99 7.13
N PRO A 391 -18.56 4.26 8.26
CA PRO A 391 -19.75 3.55 8.73
C PRO A 391 -20.97 4.46 8.71
N GLU A 392 -22.12 3.89 8.35
CA GLU A 392 -23.42 4.57 8.29
C GLU A 392 -23.54 5.69 7.24
N SER A 393 -22.51 5.91 6.40
CA SER A 393 -22.53 6.95 5.35
C SER A 393 -23.24 6.50 4.06
N LEU A 394 -23.24 5.20 3.77
CA LEU A 394 -23.90 4.67 2.58
C LEU A 394 -25.41 4.48 2.81
N PRO A 395 -26.25 4.58 1.77
CA PRO A 395 -27.69 4.28 1.87
C PRO A 395 -28.01 2.88 2.40
N THR A 396 -27.04 1.97 2.29
CA THR A 396 -27.13 0.60 2.76
C THR A 396 -26.90 0.50 4.27
N ASN A 397 -26.49 1.57 4.96
CA ASN A 397 -26.13 1.59 6.37
C ASN A 397 -24.99 0.60 6.69
N ASN A 398 -23.88 0.75 5.95
CA ASN A 398 -22.67 -0.05 6.09
C ASN A 398 -22.14 0.00 7.53
N GLN A 399 -21.74 -1.15 8.10
CA GLN A 399 -21.22 -1.21 9.48
C GLN A 399 -19.69 -1.01 9.52
N SER A 400 -19.00 -1.50 8.48
CA SER A 400 -17.59 -1.27 8.26
C SER A 400 -17.38 -0.20 7.19
N ALA A 401 -16.29 0.56 7.28
CA ALA A 401 -15.94 1.53 6.27
C ALA A 401 -15.65 0.82 4.93
N VAL A 402 -16.06 1.44 3.83
CA VAL A 402 -15.60 1.05 2.48
C VAL A 402 -14.46 1.98 2.11
N GLN A 403 -13.30 1.41 1.75
CA GLN A 403 -12.12 2.16 1.37
C GLN A 403 -11.78 1.83 -0.08
N VAL A 404 -11.43 2.85 -0.85
CA VAL A 404 -11.13 2.73 -2.28
C VAL A 404 -9.82 3.42 -2.58
N ILE A 405 -8.88 2.70 -3.19
CA ILE A 405 -7.71 3.30 -3.84
C ILE A 405 -8.05 3.46 -5.33
N ILE A 406 -7.90 4.66 -5.86
CA ILE A 406 -7.99 4.92 -7.30
C ILE A 406 -6.57 5.10 -7.82
N GLN A 407 -6.23 4.44 -8.92
CA GLN A 407 -4.98 4.66 -9.66
C GLN A 407 -5.29 4.85 -11.14
N ASN A 408 -4.84 5.96 -11.73
CA ASN A 408 -4.99 6.21 -13.17
C ASN A 408 -3.75 5.76 -13.95
N GLY A 409 -3.78 5.90 -15.27
CA GLY A 409 -2.67 5.51 -16.14
C GLY A 409 -1.32 6.22 -15.86
N GLY A 410 -1.31 7.34 -15.12
CA GLY A 410 -0.07 7.99 -14.66
C GLY A 410 0.76 7.15 -13.69
N SER A 411 0.11 6.25 -12.96
CA SER A 411 0.79 5.28 -12.08
C SER A 411 1.44 4.12 -12.85
N GLY A 412 1.08 3.94 -14.13
CA GLY A 412 1.58 2.83 -14.95
C GLY A 412 0.87 1.49 -14.75
N VAL A 413 -0.19 1.41 -13.92
CA VAL A 413 -0.95 0.16 -13.72
C VAL A 413 -1.99 -0.11 -14.82
N CYS A 414 -2.33 0.90 -15.62
CA CYS A 414 -3.29 0.80 -16.73
C CYS A 414 -2.94 1.81 -17.85
N PRO A 415 -3.58 1.75 -19.03
CA PRO A 415 -3.37 2.72 -20.09
C PRO A 415 -3.69 4.17 -19.69
N PRO A 416 -3.04 5.18 -20.30
CA PRO A 416 -3.42 6.58 -20.14
C PRO A 416 -4.88 6.83 -20.53
N GLY A 417 -5.58 7.66 -19.75
CA GLY A 417 -7.01 7.93 -19.94
C GLY A 417 -7.95 6.93 -19.25
N GLU A 418 -7.39 5.89 -18.62
CA GLU A 418 -8.12 4.89 -17.84
C GLU A 418 -7.70 4.92 -16.37
N SER A 419 -8.49 4.26 -15.51
CA SER A 419 -8.19 4.09 -14.09
C SER A 419 -8.68 2.76 -13.54
N ILE A 420 -8.09 2.34 -12.43
CA ILE A 420 -8.48 1.15 -11.67
C ILE A 420 -8.89 1.60 -10.27
N TRP A 421 -10.07 1.16 -9.85
CA TRP A 421 -10.64 1.44 -8.52
C TRP A 421 -10.62 0.15 -7.71
N TYR A 422 -9.87 0.15 -6.62
CA TYR A 422 -9.71 -0.99 -5.73
C TYR A 422 -10.49 -0.73 -4.45
N ALA A 423 -11.74 -1.19 -4.43
CA ALA A 423 -12.62 -1.05 -3.27
C ALA A 423 -12.54 -2.29 -2.37
N HIS A 424 -12.53 -2.09 -1.05
CA HIS A 424 -12.65 -3.16 -0.08
C HIS A 424 -13.45 -2.78 1.16
N THR A 425 -13.95 -3.80 1.85
CA THR A 425 -14.58 -3.69 3.17
C THR A 425 -14.26 -4.90 4.03
N CYS A 426 -14.23 -4.68 5.35
CA CYS A 426 -14.07 -5.71 6.37
C CYS A 426 -15.43 -6.15 6.96
N GLU A 427 -16.53 -5.89 6.25
CA GLU A 427 -17.84 -6.41 6.62
C GLU A 427 -17.82 -7.96 6.59
N GLN A 428 -18.24 -8.57 7.70
CA GLN A 428 -18.15 -10.02 7.90
C GLN A 428 -19.33 -10.78 7.27
N ASP A 429 -20.48 -10.11 7.11
CA ASP A 429 -21.58 -10.63 6.30
C ASP A 429 -21.29 -10.42 4.81
N GLY A 430 -21.12 -11.52 4.07
CA GLY A 430 -20.73 -11.47 2.66
C GLY A 430 -21.80 -10.88 1.73
N ALA A 431 -23.09 -11.00 2.03
CA ALA A 431 -24.14 -10.37 1.23
C ALA A 431 -24.13 -8.86 1.47
N LYS A 432 -23.97 -8.45 2.73
CA LYS A 432 -23.87 -7.06 3.12
C LYS A 432 -22.64 -6.38 2.53
N ALA A 433 -21.49 -7.04 2.59
CA ALA A 433 -20.24 -6.54 2.03
C ALA A 433 -20.35 -6.23 0.53
N LYS A 434 -21.00 -7.12 -0.24
CA LYS A 434 -21.26 -6.90 -1.67
C LYS A 434 -22.21 -5.74 -1.92
N GLU A 435 -23.28 -5.64 -1.13
CA GLU A 435 -24.24 -4.54 -1.20
C GLU A 435 -23.56 -3.19 -0.96
N ASP A 436 -22.71 -3.11 0.07
CA ASP A 436 -21.99 -1.89 0.43
C ASP A 436 -20.97 -1.50 -0.65
N LEU A 437 -20.23 -2.45 -1.23
CA LEU A 437 -19.28 -2.20 -2.31
C LEU A 437 -19.96 -1.71 -3.60
N GLU A 438 -21.08 -2.31 -4.00
CA GLU A 438 -21.84 -1.85 -5.17
C GLU A 438 -22.49 -0.48 -4.92
N SER A 439 -22.94 -0.21 -3.68
CA SER A 439 -23.46 1.11 -3.30
C SER A 439 -22.38 2.18 -3.41
N ALA A 440 -21.19 1.91 -2.86
CA ALA A 440 -20.02 2.79 -2.96
C ALA A 440 -19.66 3.06 -4.43
N LEU A 441 -19.57 2.02 -5.25
CA LEU A 441 -19.30 2.14 -6.68
C LEU A 441 -20.33 3.04 -7.38
N SER A 442 -21.63 2.85 -7.12
CA SER A 442 -22.69 3.68 -7.70
C SER A 442 -22.59 5.15 -7.27
N LYS A 443 -22.21 5.43 -6.03
CA LYS A 443 -21.99 6.80 -5.54
C LYS A 443 -20.79 7.46 -6.21
N MET A 444 -19.68 6.74 -6.34
CA MET A 444 -18.49 7.22 -7.05
C MET A 444 -18.79 7.50 -8.52
N GLU A 445 -19.48 6.57 -9.20
CA GLU A 445 -19.89 6.72 -10.59
C GLU A 445 -20.71 8.00 -10.82
N LYS A 446 -21.76 8.21 -9.99
CA LYS A 446 -22.61 9.39 -10.09
C LYS A 446 -21.85 10.69 -9.87
N ALA A 447 -20.97 10.73 -8.88
CA ALA A 447 -20.17 11.92 -8.59
C ALA A 447 -19.22 12.23 -9.75
N LEU A 448 -18.50 11.23 -10.25
CA LEU A 448 -17.56 11.41 -11.35
C LEU A 448 -18.27 11.83 -12.66
N LEU A 449 -19.44 11.28 -12.94
CA LEU A 449 -20.23 11.69 -14.12
C LEU A 449 -20.78 13.10 -13.96
N ARG A 450 -21.20 13.50 -12.76
CA ARG A 450 -21.63 14.88 -12.47
C ARG A 450 -20.48 15.88 -12.64
N GLU A 451 -19.29 15.56 -12.14
CA GLU A 451 -18.12 16.43 -12.22
C GLU A 451 -17.61 16.59 -13.65
N SER A 452 -17.70 15.55 -14.49
CA SER A 452 -17.26 15.66 -15.89
C SER A 452 -18.34 16.18 -16.85
N ALA A 453 -19.62 16.18 -16.47
CA ALA A 453 -20.72 16.70 -17.29
C ALA A 453 -20.73 18.24 -17.41
N THR A 454 -19.73 18.93 -16.88
CA THR A 454 -19.60 20.39 -16.94
C THR A 454 -19.24 20.90 -18.35
N ASN A 455 -20.24 20.94 -19.24
CA ASN A 455 -20.51 22.18 -19.97
C ASN A 455 -21.23 23.11 -18.99
N LEU A 456 -20.48 24.00 -18.32
CA LEU A 456 -21.05 24.95 -17.34
C LEU A 456 -22.20 25.79 -17.92
N ASP A 457 -22.21 25.99 -19.23
CA ASP A 457 -23.16 26.82 -19.96
C ASP A 457 -24.57 26.23 -20.08
N ASP A 458 -24.73 24.90 -19.97
CA ASP A 458 -26.02 24.23 -20.13
C ASP A 458 -26.79 24.04 -18.80
N VAL A 459 -26.15 24.30 -17.66
CA VAL A 459 -26.67 23.92 -16.33
C VAL A 459 -26.86 25.11 -15.38
N LEU A 460 -26.15 26.21 -15.59
CA LEU A 460 -26.25 27.40 -14.74
C LEU A 460 -27.20 28.44 -15.36
N ASN A 461 -28.23 28.85 -14.62
CA ASN A 461 -29.06 29.99 -15.03
C ASN A 461 -28.30 31.30 -14.73
N GLU A 462 -28.58 32.39 -15.47
CA GLU A 462 -27.95 33.72 -15.24
C GLU A 462 -28.07 34.21 -13.78
N ASN A 463 -29.03 33.67 -13.02
CA ASN A 463 -29.27 33.99 -11.61
C ASN A 463 -28.30 33.32 -10.62
N ASP A 464 -27.52 32.32 -11.05
CA ASP A 464 -26.56 31.61 -10.19
C ASP A 464 -25.19 32.31 -10.11
N PHE A 465 -24.98 33.32 -10.96
CA PHE A 465 -23.78 34.17 -10.93
C PHE A 465 -24.01 35.36 -9.98
N VAL A 466 -23.36 35.35 -8.82
CA VAL A 466 -23.26 36.56 -8.00
C VAL A 466 -22.20 37.47 -8.64
N LEU A 467 -22.66 38.52 -9.32
CA LEU A 467 -21.79 39.58 -9.82
C LEU A 467 -21.26 40.41 -8.64
N SER A 468 -19.96 40.72 -8.64
CA SER A 468 -19.41 41.74 -7.76
C SER A 468 -20.07 43.11 -8.05
N ASN A 469 -20.02 44.05 -7.12
CA ASN A 469 -20.48 45.44 -7.35
C ASN A 469 -19.75 46.15 -8.52
N GLN A 470 -18.72 45.52 -9.11
CA GLN A 470 -17.97 46.00 -10.27
C GLN A 470 -18.25 45.18 -11.55
N GLY A 471 -19.26 44.31 -11.55
CA GLY A 471 -19.68 43.54 -12.74
C GLY A 471 -18.78 42.35 -13.08
N THR A 472 -17.95 41.88 -12.15
CA THR A 472 -17.11 40.69 -12.33
C THR A 472 -17.87 39.45 -11.85
N PRO A 473 -17.98 38.37 -12.65
CA PRO A 473 -18.57 37.13 -12.17
C PRO A 473 -17.71 36.53 -11.06
N ILE A 474 -18.29 36.28 -9.90
CA ILE A 474 -17.62 35.58 -8.80
C ILE A 474 -17.79 34.08 -9.08
N LEU A 475 -16.67 33.36 -9.21
CA LEU A 475 -16.63 31.90 -9.35
C LEU A 475 -17.49 31.26 -8.25
N VAL A 476 -18.51 30.50 -8.65
CA VAL A 476 -19.38 29.78 -7.72
C VAL A 476 -18.56 28.68 -7.06
N ASN A 477 -18.43 28.73 -5.73
CA ASN A 477 -17.84 27.66 -4.93
C ASN A 477 -18.39 26.29 -5.36
N SER A 478 -17.50 25.33 -5.64
CA SER A 478 -17.83 23.94 -5.98
C SER A 478 -18.81 23.27 -5.00
N PHE A 479 -18.81 23.70 -3.74
CA PHE A 479 -19.79 23.30 -2.72
C PHE A 479 -21.25 23.67 -3.07
N LYS A 480 -21.51 24.87 -3.60
CA LYS A 480 -22.87 25.28 -4.02
C LYS A 480 -23.30 24.60 -5.32
N LEU A 481 -22.34 24.31 -6.20
CA LEU A 481 -22.60 23.57 -7.43
C LEU A 481 -23.00 22.12 -7.13
N GLY A 482 -22.35 21.48 -6.15
CA GLY A 482 -22.67 20.13 -5.68
C GLY A 482 -24.08 20.01 -5.07
N GLU A 483 -24.52 21.00 -4.29
CA GLU A 483 -25.89 21.06 -3.73
C GLU A 483 -26.94 21.33 -4.82
N SER A 484 -26.68 22.26 -5.75
CA SER A 484 -27.62 22.61 -6.83
C SER A 484 -27.79 21.49 -7.86
N LEU A 485 -26.82 20.58 -7.96
CA LEU A 485 -26.83 19.45 -8.87
C LEU A 485 -27.34 18.14 -8.25
N GLN A 486 -27.74 18.10 -6.97
CA GLN A 486 -28.17 16.86 -6.30
C GLN A 486 -29.24 16.06 -7.06
N SER A 487 -30.09 16.74 -7.84
CA SER A 487 -31.15 16.16 -8.68
C SER A 487 -30.70 15.74 -10.09
N PHE A 488 -29.47 16.04 -10.51
CA PHE A 488 -28.91 15.60 -11.79
C PHE A 488 -28.62 14.10 -11.76
N MET A 489 -29.33 13.34 -12.60
CA MET A 489 -29.04 11.94 -12.90
C MET A 489 -28.41 11.89 -14.31
N PRO A 490 -27.13 11.51 -14.43
CA PRO A 490 -26.50 11.31 -15.73
C PRO A 490 -27.26 10.26 -16.55
N GLU A 491 -27.47 10.50 -17.84
CA GLU A 491 -28.08 9.51 -18.77
C GLU A 491 -27.08 8.42 -19.18
N GLU A 492 -25.78 8.69 -19.08
CA GLU A 492 -24.68 7.78 -19.45
C GLU A 492 -24.14 7.03 -18.22
N SER A 493 -23.76 5.77 -18.41
CA SER A 493 -23.02 4.98 -17.40
C SER A 493 -21.53 5.02 -17.69
N LEU A 494 -20.69 4.80 -16.67
CA LEU A 494 -19.25 4.65 -16.88
C LEU A 494 -18.94 3.48 -17.82
N ASP A 495 -18.03 3.72 -18.77
CA ASP A 495 -17.51 2.66 -19.63
C ASP A 495 -16.47 1.82 -18.84
N ILE A 496 -16.80 0.54 -18.65
CA ILE A 496 -16.05 -0.38 -17.81
C ILE A 496 -15.34 -1.41 -18.68
N VAL A 497 -14.04 -1.57 -18.48
CA VAL A 497 -13.25 -2.63 -19.12
C VAL A 497 -13.58 -3.97 -18.46
N CYS A 498 -13.48 -4.05 -17.12
CA CYS A 498 -13.89 -5.21 -16.35
C CYS A 498 -14.17 -4.86 -14.87
N LYS A 499 -14.94 -5.74 -14.21
CA LYS A 499 -15.07 -5.79 -12.75
C LYS A 499 -14.58 -7.14 -12.25
N ILE A 500 -13.90 -7.15 -11.11
CA ILE A 500 -13.45 -8.36 -10.43
C ILE A 500 -13.88 -8.26 -8.97
N ALA A 501 -14.60 -9.27 -8.48
CA ALA A 501 -15.01 -9.33 -7.08
C ALA A 501 -14.54 -10.66 -6.48
N PHE A 502 -14.09 -10.65 -5.23
CA PHE A 502 -13.71 -11.86 -4.50
C PHE A 502 -13.70 -11.63 -3.00
N VAL A 503 -13.72 -12.72 -2.24
CA VAL A 503 -13.59 -12.72 -0.78
C VAL A 503 -12.26 -13.34 -0.40
N GLN A 504 -11.48 -12.62 0.39
CA GLN A 504 -10.27 -13.12 1.04
C GLN A 504 -10.58 -13.42 2.51
N THR A 505 -10.08 -14.55 3.01
CA THR A 505 -10.06 -14.88 4.44
C THR A 505 -8.66 -14.63 4.98
N THR A 506 -8.55 -13.95 6.12
CA THR A 506 -7.30 -13.70 6.83
C THR A 506 -7.47 -13.93 8.32
N TYR A 507 -6.37 -14.20 9.02
CA TYR A 507 -6.33 -14.34 10.47
C TYR A 507 -5.74 -13.10 11.15
N ILE A 508 -5.40 -12.07 10.36
CA ILE A 508 -4.99 -10.77 10.89
C ILE A 508 -6.25 -9.98 11.20
N ASN A 509 -6.38 -9.50 12.44
CA ASN A 509 -7.47 -8.64 12.85
C ASN A 509 -7.46 -7.37 11.99
N PRO A 510 -8.61 -6.90 11.47
CA PRO A 510 -8.66 -5.67 10.69
C PRO A 510 -8.05 -4.44 11.39
N ASP A 511 -8.02 -4.41 12.72
CA ASP A 511 -7.37 -3.33 13.47
C ASP A 511 -5.86 -3.54 13.73
N LEU A 512 -5.31 -4.62 13.17
CA LEU A 512 -3.93 -5.08 13.26
C LEU A 512 -3.44 -5.40 14.67
N SER A 513 -4.31 -5.41 15.68
CA SER A 513 -3.91 -5.64 17.08
C SER A 513 -3.11 -6.93 17.25
N ASN A 514 -3.48 -8.02 16.58
CA ASN A 514 -2.80 -9.30 16.73
C ASN A 514 -1.47 -9.44 15.96
N VAL A 515 -1.08 -8.44 15.18
CA VAL A 515 0.21 -8.37 14.47
C VAL A 515 1.08 -7.25 15.05
N LEU A 516 0.51 -6.09 15.36
CA LEU A 516 1.28 -4.97 15.88
C LEU A 516 1.61 -5.11 17.37
N SER A 517 0.77 -5.79 18.15
CA SER A 517 1.14 -6.23 19.51
C SER A 517 1.65 -7.68 19.52
N ALA A 518 2.26 -8.13 18.42
CA ALA A 518 2.78 -9.50 18.30
C ALA A 518 3.87 -9.84 19.34
N LEU A 519 4.44 -8.86 20.04
CA LEU A 519 5.35 -9.11 21.15
C LEU A 519 4.64 -9.39 22.49
N THR A 520 3.32 -9.17 22.56
CA THR A 520 2.50 -9.51 23.75
C THR A 520 2.04 -10.98 23.71
N ALA A 521 2.09 -11.65 24.87
CA ALA A 521 1.76 -13.07 25.03
C ALA A 521 0.30 -13.44 24.72
N THR A 522 -0.59 -12.45 24.55
CA THR A 522 -2.05 -12.65 24.41
C THR A 522 -2.56 -12.60 22.97
N SER A 523 -1.75 -12.14 22.00
CA SER A 523 -2.16 -12.07 20.59
C SER A 523 -1.79 -13.36 19.86
N THR A 524 -2.78 -14.13 19.42
CA THR A 524 -2.58 -15.34 18.61
C THR A 524 -2.83 -15.05 17.14
N ASN A 525 -1.86 -15.37 16.29
CA ASN A 525 -1.99 -15.42 14.83
C ASN A 525 -1.26 -16.68 14.31
N ILE A 526 -1.50 -17.08 13.06
CA ILE A 526 -0.98 -18.35 12.51
C ILE A 526 0.55 -18.40 12.58
N SER A 527 1.22 -17.30 12.26
CA SER A 527 2.68 -17.16 12.26
C SER A 527 3.34 -17.38 13.62
N LYS A 528 2.57 -17.37 14.72
CA LYS A 528 3.06 -17.70 16.08
C LYS A 528 2.80 -19.15 16.51
N LEU A 529 1.85 -19.82 15.87
CA LEU A 529 1.46 -21.16 16.30
C LEU A 529 2.54 -22.19 15.93
N VAL A 530 2.61 -23.24 16.75
CA VAL A 530 3.54 -24.36 16.57
C VAL A 530 2.76 -25.54 15.99
N VAL A 531 3.32 -26.16 14.95
CA VAL A 531 2.72 -27.35 14.37
C VAL A 531 2.86 -28.51 15.35
N LYS A 532 1.78 -29.25 15.55
CA LYS A 532 1.83 -30.43 16.41
C LYS A 532 2.88 -31.40 15.89
N ASP A 533 3.74 -31.88 16.80
CA ASP A 533 4.80 -32.84 16.53
C ASP A 533 5.92 -32.32 15.58
N SER A 534 5.99 -31.01 15.30
CA SER A 534 7.10 -30.38 14.56
C SER A 534 7.30 -28.90 14.89
N GLU A 535 8.48 -28.54 15.38
CA GLU A 535 8.88 -27.14 15.58
C GLU A 535 9.57 -26.53 14.36
N ASP A 536 9.80 -27.33 13.31
CA ASP A 536 10.57 -26.92 12.14
C ASP A 536 9.69 -26.29 11.05
N ILE A 537 8.37 -26.45 11.14
CA ILE A 537 7.43 -25.92 10.15
C ILE A 537 6.75 -24.66 10.70
N ILE A 538 6.83 -23.58 9.94
CA ILE A 538 6.21 -22.28 10.27
C ILE A 538 5.23 -21.93 9.15
N PHE A 539 3.95 -21.74 9.50
CA PHE A 539 2.95 -21.24 8.56
C PHE A 539 2.84 -19.73 8.66
N LEU A 540 2.58 -19.05 7.55
CA LEU A 540 2.44 -17.59 7.50
C LEU A 540 0.98 -17.14 7.46
N ASN A 541 0.74 -15.87 7.79
CA ASN A 541 -0.58 -15.25 7.67
C ASN A 541 -0.92 -14.91 6.21
N MET A 542 -2.21 -14.91 5.91
CA MET A 542 -2.74 -14.21 4.74
C MET A 542 -2.60 -12.70 4.93
N PRO A 543 -2.52 -11.89 3.85
CA PRO A 543 -2.36 -10.46 3.98
C PRO A 543 -3.49 -9.81 4.79
N SER A 544 -3.17 -8.75 5.51
CA SER A 544 -4.17 -7.99 6.28
C SER A 544 -5.13 -7.22 5.35
N SER A 545 -6.25 -6.75 5.92
CA SER A 545 -7.17 -5.84 5.25
C SER A 545 -6.68 -4.39 5.20
N GLU A 546 -5.51 -4.10 5.79
CA GLU A 546 -4.97 -2.75 5.89
C GLU A 546 -4.69 -2.15 4.51
N VAL A 547 -5.05 -0.87 4.34
CA VAL A 547 -4.83 -0.11 3.10
C VAL A 547 -3.36 0.24 2.95
N SER A 548 -2.62 0.35 4.05
CA SER A 548 -1.18 0.60 4.08
C SER A 548 -0.35 -0.66 4.37
N TYR A 549 0.97 -0.50 4.39
CA TYR A 549 1.92 -1.59 4.67
C TYR A 549 2.16 -1.84 6.17
N ASP A 550 1.34 -1.28 7.06
CA ASP A 550 1.47 -1.48 8.51
C ASP A 550 1.34 -2.96 8.90
N GLY A 551 2.10 -3.34 9.93
CA GLY A 551 2.14 -4.69 10.48
C GLY A 551 3.10 -5.65 9.76
N ILE A 552 3.48 -5.38 8.51
CA ILE A 552 4.32 -6.29 7.72
C ILE A 552 5.71 -6.44 8.34
N ILE A 553 6.39 -5.34 8.67
CA ILE A 553 7.73 -5.41 9.27
C ILE A 553 7.68 -6.03 10.67
N GLY A 554 6.64 -5.74 11.45
CA GLY A 554 6.43 -6.38 12.76
C GLY A 554 6.31 -7.90 12.64
N GLU A 555 5.52 -8.38 11.67
CA GLU A 555 5.40 -9.81 11.39
C GLU A 555 6.72 -10.42 10.92
N VAL A 556 7.43 -9.77 10.00
CA VAL A 556 8.72 -10.28 9.49
C VAL A 556 9.77 -10.33 10.61
N LYS A 557 9.88 -9.30 11.45
CA LYS A 557 10.81 -9.29 12.59
C LYS A 557 10.50 -10.41 13.58
N MET A 558 9.23 -10.64 13.88
CA MET A 558 8.81 -11.74 14.75
C MET A 558 9.13 -13.12 14.13
N LEU A 559 8.92 -13.29 12.81
CA LEU A 559 9.30 -14.51 12.10
C LEU A 559 10.82 -14.73 12.11
N TYR A 560 11.57 -13.65 11.87
CA TYR A 560 13.02 -13.65 11.91
C TYR A 560 13.52 -14.07 13.29
N GLU A 561 13.05 -13.42 14.36
CA GLU A 561 13.38 -13.78 15.76
C GLU A 561 13.00 -15.23 16.09
N ARG A 562 11.87 -15.73 15.57
CA ARG A 562 11.48 -17.13 15.76
C ARG A 562 12.45 -18.12 15.08
N ILE A 563 13.13 -17.70 14.01
CA ILE A 563 14.08 -18.53 13.27
C ILE A 563 15.50 -18.42 13.87
N THR A 564 15.95 -17.20 14.18
CA THR A 564 17.34 -16.93 14.61
C THR A 564 17.52 -16.85 16.13
N GLY A 565 16.43 -16.64 16.87
CA GLY A 565 16.42 -16.43 18.33
C GLY A 565 16.58 -14.97 18.76
N SER A 566 16.81 -14.03 17.84
CA SER A 566 16.93 -12.58 18.12
C SER A 566 16.52 -11.76 16.90
N SER A 567 16.11 -10.50 17.10
CA SER A 567 15.85 -9.54 16.01
C SER A 567 16.88 -8.40 15.94
N GLU A 568 17.93 -8.44 16.77
CA GLU A 568 18.96 -7.38 16.85
C GLU A 568 19.71 -7.17 15.53
N ASP A 569 19.99 -8.26 14.81
CA ASP A 569 20.71 -8.32 13.53
C ASP A 569 19.78 -8.20 12.31
N PHE A 570 18.48 -7.91 12.51
CA PHE A 570 17.52 -7.80 11.43
C PHE A 570 17.91 -6.70 10.42
N PHE A 571 18.34 -7.11 9.22
CA PHE A 571 18.88 -6.23 8.19
C PHE A 571 19.99 -5.30 8.69
N ASP A 572 20.80 -5.74 9.64
CA ASP A 572 22.01 -5.01 10.02
C ASP A 572 23.12 -5.31 9.00
N VAL A 573 23.05 -4.62 7.88
CA VAL A 573 23.97 -4.78 6.75
C VAL A 573 24.78 -3.49 6.60
N ASP A 574 26.09 -3.61 6.69
CA ASP A 574 27.01 -2.54 6.40
C ASP A 574 27.28 -2.51 4.89
N PHE A 575 26.94 -1.39 4.26
CA PHE A 575 27.15 -1.17 2.84
C PHE A 575 28.21 -0.08 2.56
N GLU A 576 29.02 0.30 3.57
CA GLU A 576 30.03 1.36 3.48
C GLU A 576 31.09 1.08 2.39
N ASP A 577 31.47 -0.18 2.19
CA ASP A 577 32.50 -0.57 1.19
C ASP A 577 32.10 -0.24 -0.27
N GLU A 578 30.80 -0.13 -0.58
CA GLU A 578 30.31 0.24 -1.92
C GLU A 578 30.21 1.77 -2.14
N GLU A 579 30.11 2.56 -1.07
CA GLU A 579 30.04 4.03 -1.18
C GLU A 579 31.39 4.64 -1.57
N ASP A 580 32.48 3.99 -1.17
CA ASP A 580 33.85 4.35 -1.54
C ASP A 580 34.13 4.17 -3.04
N GLU A 581 33.57 3.12 -3.67
CA GLU A 581 33.72 2.90 -5.12
C GLU A 581 32.88 3.89 -5.92
N TYR A 582 31.67 4.23 -5.45
CA TYR A 582 30.81 5.20 -6.11
C TYR A 582 31.34 6.63 -5.99
N SER A 583 31.87 7.00 -4.82
CA SER A 583 32.50 8.30 -4.58
C SER A 583 33.78 8.47 -5.41
N ARG A 584 34.57 7.41 -5.61
CA ARG A 584 35.74 7.44 -6.50
C ARG A 584 35.35 7.50 -7.99
N GLY A 585 34.24 6.88 -8.38
CA GLY A 585 33.67 6.98 -9.73
C GLY A 585 33.10 8.37 -10.05
N ALA A 586 32.45 9.02 -9.08
CA ALA A 586 31.91 10.37 -9.21
C ALA A 586 32.99 11.47 -9.10
N ALA A 587 33.99 11.30 -8.22
CA ALA A 587 35.11 12.24 -8.09
C ALA A 587 36.00 12.33 -9.34
N GLY A 588 36.03 11.28 -10.17
CA GLY A 588 36.69 11.31 -11.48
C GLY A 588 35.97 12.16 -12.55
N ALA A 589 34.71 12.53 -12.32
CA ALA A 589 33.86 13.26 -13.26
C ALA A 589 33.42 14.66 -12.78
N VAL A 590 33.71 15.02 -11.52
CA VAL A 590 33.32 16.31 -10.92
C VAL A 590 34.54 16.97 -10.28
N ALA A 591 35.53 17.32 -11.10
CA ALA A 591 36.48 18.38 -10.79
C ALA A 591 36.07 19.61 -11.61
N ASP A 592 34.95 20.22 -11.25
CA ASP A 592 34.54 21.61 -11.56
C ASP A 592 33.03 21.75 -11.26
N ASN A 593 32.67 21.88 -9.98
CA ASN A 593 31.52 22.61 -9.44
C ASN A 593 31.32 22.19 -7.97
N GLU A 594 31.99 22.90 -7.07
CA GLU A 594 31.62 22.92 -5.65
C GLU A 594 30.31 23.69 -5.49
N GLU A 595 29.25 22.98 -5.09
CA GLU A 595 28.23 23.37 -4.11
C GLU A 595 27.10 22.31 -4.16
N ALA A 596 27.30 21.22 -3.41
CA ALA A 596 26.21 20.34 -3.00
C ALA A 596 26.22 20.33 -1.46
N ILE A 597 25.08 20.72 -0.89
CA ILE A 597 24.84 20.81 0.54
C ILE A 597 24.76 19.39 1.08
N GLU A 598 25.73 19.01 1.91
CA GLU A 598 25.64 17.85 2.80
C GLU A 598 24.69 18.20 3.97
N ASP A 599 23.41 17.84 3.85
CA ASP A 599 22.52 17.74 5.02
C ASP A 599 22.45 16.26 5.43
N SER A 600 23.40 15.86 6.28
CA SER A 600 23.46 14.55 6.93
C SER A 600 23.01 14.66 8.40
N ASP A 601 21.75 15.07 8.60
CA ASP A 601 21.09 14.98 9.91
C ASP A 601 20.02 13.86 9.89
N TYR A 602 20.43 12.65 9.50
CA TYR A 602 19.64 11.44 9.70
C TYR A 602 19.91 10.89 11.10
N ASP A 603 19.07 11.27 12.07
CA ASP A 603 19.15 10.75 13.44
C ASP A 603 18.48 9.36 13.52
N SER A 604 19.30 8.32 13.57
CA SER A 604 18.87 6.92 13.67
C SER A 604 18.28 6.54 15.03
N SER A 605 18.31 7.43 16.03
CA SER A 605 17.96 7.11 17.42
C SER A 605 16.45 7.15 17.75
N HIS A 606 15.59 7.48 16.79
CA HIS A 606 14.13 7.65 17.03
C HIS A 606 13.19 6.73 16.24
N HIS A 607 13.69 5.70 15.56
CA HIS A 607 12.85 4.74 14.84
C HIS A 607 12.59 3.45 15.63
N GLU A 608 11.88 3.56 16.77
CA GLU A 608 11.11 2.42 17.26
C GLU A 608 9.98 2.13 16.26
N PRO A 609 9.63 0.84 15.99
CA PRO A 609 8.60 0.49 15.03
C PRO A 609 7.30 1.24 15.37
N PHE A 610 6.75 1.94 14.38
CA PHE A 610 5.54 2.72 14.60
C PHE A 610 4.41 1.77 15.01
N GLY A 611 4.10 1.74 16.31
CA GLY A 611 2.91 1.07 16.82
C GLY A 611 3.09 0.07 17.98
N ALA A 612 4.24 -0.59 18.15
CA ALA A 612 4.31 -1.65 19.18
C ALA A 612 4.10 -1.09 20.61
N GLY A 613 4.86 -0.07 21.01
CA GLY A 613 4.68 0.59 22.31
C GLY A 613 3.47 1.52 22.40
N GLU A 614 2.94 1.98 21.27
CA GLU A 614 1.83 2.96 21.23
C GLU A 614 0.43 2.31 21.24
N MET A 615 0.31 1.06 20.77
CA MET A 615 -0.94 0.28 20.81
C MET A 615 -1.10 -0.57 22.07
N GLU A 616 -0.05 -0.72 22.87
CA GLU A 616 -0.03 -1.55 24.09
C GLU A 616 -0.54 -0.84 25.35
N LEU A 617 -0.89 0.45 25.27
CA LEU A 617 -1.40 1.26 26.41
C LEU A 617 -2.92 1.15 26.64
#